data_AF-A0A7I9ZXN7-F1
#
_entry.id   AF-A0A7I9ZXN7-F1
#
_cell.length_a   1.000
_cell.length_b   1.000
_cell.length_c   1.000
_cell.angle_alpha   90.00
_cell.angle_beta   90.00
_cell.angle_gamma   90.00
#
_symmetry.space_group_name_H-M   'P 1'
#
loop_
_entity.id
_entity.type
_entity.pdbx_description
1 polymer ?
#
loop_
_entity_poly.entity_id
_entity_poly.type
_entity_poly.pdbx_seq_one_letter_code
_entity_poly.pdbx_strand_id
1 'polypeptide(L)'
;MKYVDTKIVFQELPNEITLAINISGCPCACIGCHSSYLSQDIGESLTKEALQQLIRKNKGITAISFMGGDANPAYINKLAEYLYHNYPNLKIGWYSGRDKLSEEIKLDFFHYIKLGPYISSKGPLNSPNTNQRLYQVVKKENDINLFDITFHFTNNQYNN
;
A
#
# COMPACT_ATOMS: atom_id res chain seq x y z
N MET A 1 6.31 9.45 -11.62
CA MET A 1 5.32 8.50 -11.08
C MET A 1 3.98 9.21 -11.07
N LYS A 2 2.94 8.56 -11.60
CA LYS A 2 1.60 9.15 -11.72
C LYS A 2 0.59 8.35 -10.90
N TYR A 3 -0.46 9.01 -10.42
CA TYR A 3 -1.61 8.37 -9.80
C TYR A 3 -2.85 8.57 -10.70
N VAL A 4 -3.72 7.56 -10.75
CA VAL A 4 -4.90 7.56 -11.62
C VAL A 4 -6.13 8.06 -10.88
N ASP A 5 -6.36 7.54 -9.68
CA ASP A 5 -7.46 7.92 -8.81
C ASP A 5 -7.09 7.70 -7.34
N THR A 6 -7.99 8.10 -6.46
CA THR A 6 -7.92 7.81 -5.03
C THR A 6 -9.25 7.27 -4.52
N LYS A 7 -9.21 6.38 -3.54
CA LYS A 7 -10.41 5.83 -2.91
C LYS A 7 -10.28 5.89 -1.39
N ILE A 8 -11.37 6.21 -0.70
CA ILE A 8 -11.48 5.98 0.74
C ILE A 8 -11.92 4.52 0.94
N VAL A 9 -11.11 3.75 1.64
CA VAL A 9 -11.32 2.33 1.89
C VAL A 9 -11.16 2.02 3.37
N PHE A 10 -11.88 1.01 3.84
CA PHE A 10 -11.94 0.61 5.26
C PHE A 10 -11.34 -0.76 5.53
N GLN A 11 -11.01 -1.51 4.48
CA GLN A 11 -10.59 -2.91 4.59
C GLN A 11 -9.10 -3.12 4.29
N GLU A 12 -8.45 -2.22 3.55
CA GLU A 12 -7.05 -2.43 3.12
C GLU A 12 -6.05 -2.39 4.27
N LEU A 13 -6.19 -1.44 5.21
CA LEU A 13 -5.35 -1.42 6.41
C LEU A 13 -6.26 -1.66 7.62
N PRO A 14 -6.00 -2.70 8.45
CA PRO A 14 -6.90 -3.04 9.54
C PRO A 14 -7.12 -1.89 10.52
N ASN A 15 -8.40 -1.60 10.81
CA ASN A 15 -8.87 -0.55 11.71
C ASN A 15 -8.56 0.90 11.25
N GLU A 16 -8.26 1.11 9.97
CA GLU A 16 -7.92 2.44 9.44
C GLU A 16 -8.91 2.93 8.37
N ILE A 17 -9.23 4.22 8.41
CA ILE A 17 -9.90 4.92 7.30
C ILE A 17 -8.78 5.34 6.34
N THR A 18 -8.59 4.57 5.28
CA THR A 18 -7.42 4.67 4.42
C THR A 18 -7.73 5.44 3.14
N LEU A 19 -6.92 6.45 2.83
CA LEU A 19 -6.82 7.00 1.48
C LEU A 19 -5.89 6.10 0.64
N ALA A 20 -6.48 5.24 -0.18
CA ALA A 20 -5.76 4.42 -1.15
C ALA A 20 -5.48 5.25 -2.41
N ILE A 21 -4.20 5.42 -2.74
CA ILE A 21 -3.74 6.16 -3.92
C ILE A 21 -3.30 5.17 -4.99
N ASN A 22 -4.04 5.05 -6.08
CA ASN A 22 -3.76 4.08 -7.14
C ASN A 22 -2.72 4.62 -8.12
N ILE A 23 -1.53 4.03 -8.11
CA ILE A 23 -0.35 4.48 -8.86
C ILE A 23 -0.22 3.67 -10.14
N SER A 24 -0.03 4.38 -11.25
CA SER A 24 0.10 3.82 -12.59
C SER A 24 1.54 3.38 -12.90
N GLY A 25 1.75 2.76 -14.07
CA GLY A 25 3.05 2.28 -14.52
C GLY A 25 3.55 1.03 -13.79
N CYS A 26 2.65 0.16 -13.34
CA CYS A 26 3.02 -1.07 -12.62
C CYS A 26 3.78 -2.04 -13.55
N PRO A 27 5.04 -2.40 -13.23
CA PRO A 27 5.86 -3.30 -14.06
C PRO A 27 5.52 -4.78 -13.85
N CYS A 28 4.76 -5.13 -12.80
CA CYS A 28 4.44 -6.53 -12.48
C CYS A 28 3.48 -7.15 -13.51
N ALA A 29 2.59 -6.35 -14.11
CA ALA A 29 1.67 -6.74 -15.18
C ALA A 29 0.99 -8.12 -14.98
N CYS A 30 0.56 -8.42 -13.74
CA CYS A 30 0.06 -9.75 -13.39
C CYS A 30 -1.21 -10.11 -14.20
N ILE A 31 -1.24 -11.33 -14.73
CA ILE A 31 -2.41 -11.84 -15.48
C ILE A 31 -3.61 -11.94 -14.53
N GLY A 32 -4.75 -11.40 -14.97
CA GLY A 32 -5.99 -11.39 -14.18
C GLY A 32 -6.02 -10.36 -13.05
N CYS A 33 -5.05 -9.44 -12.99
CA CYS A 33 -5.06 -8.39 -11.97
C CYS A 33 -6.32 -7.51 -12.08
N HIS A 34 -7.00 -7.33 -10.94
CA HIS A 34 -8.18 -6.46 -10.84
C HIS A 34 -7.90 -4.99 -11.24
N SER A 35 -6.64 -4.55 -11.08
CA SER A 35 -6.20 -3.20 -11.41
C SER A 35 -5.26 -3.19 -12.63
N SER A 36 -5.51 -4.04 -13.62
CA SER A 36 -4.66 -4.17 -14.82
C SER A 36 -4.44 -2.86 -15.58
N TYR A 37 -5.40 -1.93 -15.54
CA TYR A 37 -5.27 -0.59 -16.13
C TYR A 37 -4.09 0.22 -15.54
N LEU A 38 -3.67 -0.06 -14.29
CA LEU A 38 -2.51 0.57 -13.65
C LEU A 38 -1.17 0.14 -14.26
N SER A 39 -1.14 -0.83 -15.18
CA SER A 39 0.08 -1.14 -15.95
C SER A 39 0.45 -0.04 -16.95
N GLN A 40 -0.51 0.79 -17.37
CA GLN A 40 -0.27 1.90 -18.28
C GLN A 40 0.31 3.12 -17.53
N ASP A 41 1.08 3.97 -18.21
CA ASP A 41 1.61 5.23 -17.62
C ASP A 41 0.64 6.41 -17.80
N ILE A 42 -0.47 6.37 -17.04
CA ILE A 42 -1.61 7.30 -17.15
C ILE A 42 -1.86 8.07 -15.84
N GLY A 43 -2.66 9.13 -15.90
CA GLY A 43 -3.06 9.91 -14.73
C GLY A 43 -2.19 11.15 -14.49
N GLU A 44 -2.21 11.63 -13.26
CA GLU A 44 -1.60 12.90 -12.85
C GLU A 44 -0.29 12.67 -12.07
N SER A 45 0.64 13.61 -12.13
CA SER A 45 1.89 13.53 -11.37
C SER A 45 1.64 13.48 -9.86
N LEU A 46 2.12 12.43 -9.19
CA LEU A 46 2.04 12.31 -7.73
C LEU A 46 3.22 13.05 -7.08
N THR A 47 3.14 14.38 -7.03
CA THR A 47 4.14 15.21 -6.33
C THR A 47 3.83 15.34 -4.83
N LYS A 48 4.74 15.96 -4.06
CA LYS A 48 4.47 16.27 -2.64
C LYS A 48 3.28 17.21 -2.50
N GLU A 49 3.16 18.20 -3.37
CA GLU A 49 2.08 19.18 -3.38
C GLU A 49 0.73 18.51 -3.71
N ALA A 50 0.71 17.61 -4.70
CA ALA A 50 -0.46 16.81 -5.01
C ALA A 50 -0.88 15.96 -3.79
N LEU A 51 0.08 15.27 -3.17
CA LEU A 51 -0.16 14.47 -1.96
C LEU A 51 -0.73 15.31 -0.81
N GLN A 52 -0.17 16.49 -0.54
CA GLN A 52 -0.71 17.42 0.46
C GLN A 52 -2.16 17.84 0.15
N GLN A 53 -2.46 18.15 -1.12
CA GLN A 53 -3.81 18.51 -1.54
C GLN A 53 -4.80 17.36 -1.35
N LEU A 54 -4.40 16.13 -1.70
CA LEU A 54 -5.21 14.93 -1.49
C LEU A 54 -5.53 14.75 0.00
N ILE A 55 -4.56 14.93 0.89
CA ILE A 55 -4.77 14.85 2.34
C ILE A 55 -5.74 15.93 2.82
N ARG A 56 -5.57 17.17 2.37
CA ARG A 56 -6.45 18.29 2.76
C ARG A 56 -7.91 18.10 2.32
N LYS A 57 -8.12 17.48 1.15
CA LYS A 57 -9.45 17.19 0.61
C LYS A 57 -10.16 16.05 1.36
N ASN A 58 -9.40 15.15 1.99
CA ASN A 58 -9.94 13.95 2.65
C ASN A 58 -9.77 14.05 4.17
N LYS A 59 -10.56 14.92 4.80
CA LYS A 59 -10.57 15.04 6.27
C LYS A 59 -11.09 13.76 6.92
N GLY A 60 -10.48 13.36 8.03
CA GLY A 60 -10.89 12.20 8.83
C GLY A 60 -10.23 10.88 8.44
N ILE A 61 -9.38 10.87 7.40
CA ILE A 61 -8.52 9.70 7.13
C ILE A 61 -7.53 9.51 8.29
N THR A 62 -7.25 8.26 8.59
CA THR A 62 -6.28 7.85 9.62
C THR A 62 -5.07 7.17 9.00
N ALA A 63 -5.15 6.77 7.72
CA ALA A 63 -4.04 6.20 6.98
C ALA A 63 -4.00 6.62 5.50
N ILE A 64 -2.82 6.50 4.90
CA ILE A 64 -2.61 6.56 3.46
C ILE A 64 -1.95 5.26 3.02
N SER A 65 -2.40 4.69 1.91
CA SER A 65 -1.73 3.55 1.28
C SER A 65 -1.37 3.87 -0.17
N PHE A 66 -0.10 3.72 -0.51
CA PHE A 66 0.34 3.75 -1.91
C PHE A 66 0.05 2.41 -2.56
N MET A 67 -0.79 2.37 -3.59
CA MET A 67 -1.20 1.14 -4.26
C MET A 67 -0.45 1.02 -5.59
N GLY A 68 0.57 0.16 -5.64
CA GLY A 68 1.51 0.07 -6.77
C GLY A 68 2.75 0.96 -6.57
N GLY A 69 3.25 1.58 -7.64
CA GLY A 69 4.50 2.35 -7.58
C GLY A 69 5.78 1.50 -7.61
N ASP A 70 5.64 0.22 -7.89
CA ASP A 70 6.72 -0.76 -8.02
C ASP A 70 7.78 -0.44 -9.09
N ALA A 71 7.50 0.51 -9.99
CA ALA A 71 8.46 1.02 -10.96
C ALA A 71 9.47 2.02 -10.35
N ASN A 72 9.18 2.61 -9.18
CA ASN A 72 10.09 3.53 -8.51
C ASN A 72 9.94 3.47 -6.98
N PRO A 73 10.41 2.38 -6.33
CA PRO A 73 10.34 2.23 -4.87
C PRO A 73 11.09 3.33 -4.11
N ALA A 74 12.23 3.84 -4.60
CA ALA A 74 12.92 4.99 -4.01
C ALA A 74 12.02 6.23 -3.91
N TYR A 75 11.17 6.50 -4.90
CA TYR A 75 10.25 7.64 -4.83
C TYR A 75 9.09 7.39 -3.86
N ILE A 76 8.58 6.16 -3.77
CA ILE A 76 7.64 5.75 -2.71
C ILE A 76 8.26 6.00 -1.33
N ASN A 77 9.51 5.59 -1.12
CA ASN A 77 10.22 5.83 0.14
C ASN A 77 10.32 7.32 0.48
N LYS A 78 10.65 8.17 -0.50
CA LYS A 78 10.71 9.64 -0.32
C LYS A 78 9.36 10.25 0.06
N LEU A 79 8.26 9.75 -0.50
CA LEU A 79 6.92 10.20 -0.14
C LEU A 79 6.52 9.71 1.27
N ALA A 80 6.85 8.47 1.61
CA ALA A 80 6.62 7.92 2.95
C ALA A 80 7.40 8.66 4.02
N GLU A 81 8.69 8.94 3.80
CA GLU A 81 9.52 9.78 4.68
C GLU A 81 8.88 11.16 4.90
N TYR A 82 8.45 11.79 3.81
CA TYR A 82 7.75 13.07 3.88
C TYR A 82 6.48 12.99 4.75
N LEU A 83 5.64 11.97 4.53
CA LEU A 83 4.43 11.76 5.33
C LEU A 83 4.76 11.50 6.81
N TYR A 84 5.75 10.66 7.07
CA TYR A 84 6.16 10.27 8.42
C TYR A 84 6.54 11.47 9.28
N HIS A 85 7.27 12.43 8.71
CA HIS A 85 7.71 13.63 9.43
C HIS A 85 6.66 14.74 9.50
N ASN A 86 5.75 14.84 8.52
CA ASN A 86 4.83 15.99 8.41
C ASN A 86 3.40 15.65 8.86
N TYR A 87 3.04 14.38 8.94
CA TYR A 87 1.70 13.89 9.26
C TYR A 87 1.76 12.77 10.31
N PRO A 88 2.22 13.05 11.55
CA PRO A 88 2.48 12.03 12.56
C PRO A 88 1.24 11.23 12.99
N ASN A 89 0.04 11.76 12.72
CA ASN A 89 -1.24 11.10 13.03
C ASN A 89 -1.70 10.14 11.92
N LEU A 90 -1.03 10.09 10.76
CA LEU A 90 -1.39 9.20 9.66
C LEU A 90 -0.52 7.95 9.66
N LYS A 91 -1.16 6.78 9.57
CA LYS A 91 -0.48 5.54 9.23
C LYS A 91 -0.14 5.51 7.74
N ILE A 92 0.95 4.83 7.41
CA ILE A 92 1.52 4.83 6.06
C ILE A 92 1.67 3.38 5.62
N GLY A 93 0.96 3.03 4.56
CA GLY A 93 0.99 1.72 3.93
C GLY A 93 1.61 1.77 2.54
N TRP A 94 2.21 0.65 2.13
CA TRP A 94 2.56 0.42 0.72
C TRP A 94 2.12 -0.95 0.27
N TYR A 95 1.40 -0.99 -0.86
CA TYR A 95 0.92 -2.18 -1.52
C TYR A 95 1.76 -2.44 -2.76
N SER A 96 2.77 -3.28 -2.59
CA SER A 96 3.64 -3.74 -3.67
C SER A 96 3.11 -5.02 -4.30
N GLY A 97 3.21 -5.11 -5.63
CA GLY A 97 2.98 -6.34 -6.37
C GLY A 97 4.18 -7.29 -6.41
N ARG A 98 5.30 -6.96 -5.74
CA ARG A 98 6.52 -7.78 -5.75
C ARG A 98 6.53 -8.80 -4.62
N ASP A 99 7.17 -9.94 -4.85
CA ASP A 99 7.34 -10.99 -3.82
C ASP A 99 8.29 -10.57 -2.68
N LYS A 100 9.21 -9.64 -2.96
CA LYS A 100 10.24 -9.19 -2.01
C LYS A 100 10.20 -7.67 -1.86
N LEU A 101 10.51 -7.22 -0.66
CA LEU A 101 10.70 -5.81 -0.35
C LEU A 101 11.88 -5.26 -1.15
N SER A 102 11.74 -4.04 -1.69
CA SER A 102 12.85 -3.34 -2.34
C SER A 102 13.86 -2.86 -1.30
N GLU A 103 15.17 -2.95 -1.61
CA GLU A 103 16.26 -2.41 -0.78
C GLU A 103 16.20 -0.87 -0.66
N GLU A 104 15.47 -0.21 -1.57
CA GLU A 104 15.26 1.25 -1.53
C GLU A 104 14.25 1.69 -0.45
N ILE A 105 13.59 0.74 0.21
CA ILE A 105 12.55 1.01 1.20
C ILE A 105 13.14 0.94 2.61
N LYS A 106 13.05 2.05 3.33
CA LYS A 106 13.36 2.14 4.75
C LYS A 106 12.06 1.92 5.53
N LEU A 107 11.98 0.78 6.21
CA LEU A 107 10.79 0.40 6.98
C LEU A 107 10.44 1.41 8.08
N ASP A 108 11.40 2.22 8.54
CA ASP A 108 11.18 3.33 9.47
C ASP A 108 10.03 4.27 9.09
N PHE A 109 9.75 4.42 7.80
CA PHE A 109 8.71 5.35 7.33
C PHE A 109 7.34 4.70 7.14
N PHE A 110 7.24 3.39 7.32
CA PHE A 110 6.02 2.64 7.06
C PHE A 110 5.45 2.06 8.35
N HIS A 111 4.14 1.90 8.33
CA HIS A 111 3.36 1.20 9.35
C HIS A 111 2.87 -0.14 8.81
N TYR A 112 2.62 -0.23 7.50
CA TYR A 112 2.15 -1.43 6.83
C TYR A 112 2.87 -1.64 5.50
N ILE A 113 3.16 -2.89 5.18
CA ILE A 113 3.74 -3.30 3.90
C ILE A 113 2.96 -4.51 3.41
N LYS A 114 2.39 -4.43 2.22
CA LYS A 114 1.83 -5.58 1.53
C LYS A 114 2.77 -6.02 0.42
N LEU A 115 3.05 -7.32 0.37
CA LEU A 115 3.85 -7.98 -0.66
C LEU A 115 3.06 -9.11 -1.36
N GLY A 116 3.59 -9.55 -2.49
CA GLY A 116 3.12 -10.67 -3.29
C GLY A 116 2.37 -10.23 -4.54
N PRO A 117 2.69 -10.77 -5.73
CA PRO A 117 1.96 -10.54 -6.96
C PRO A 117 0.56 -11.16 -6.87
N TYR A 118 -0.36 -10.62 -7.66
CA TYR A 118 -1.64 -11.28 -7.83
C TYR A 118 -1.45 -12.56 -8.66
N ILE A 119 -1.90 -13.70 -8.13
CA ILE A 119 -1.95 -14.98 -8.83
C ILE A 119 -3.40 -15.43 -8.86
N SER A 120 -3.99 -15.52 -10.07
CA SER A 120 -5.42 -15.80 -10.24
C SER A 120 -5.90 -17.06 -9.52
N SER A 121 -5.08 -18.14 -9.49
CA SER A 121 -5.43 -19.39 -8.81
C SER A 121 -5.40 -19.32 -7.29
N LYS A 122 -4.74 -18.30 -6.72
CA LYS A 122 -4.61 -18.08 -5.27
C LYS A 122 -5.57 -17.00 -4.76
N GLY A 123 -5.96 -16.08 -5.64
CA GLY A 123 -6.95 -15.04 -5.35
C GLY A 123 -6.41 -13.85 -4.53
N PRO A 124 -7.32 -12.93 -4.15
CA PRO A 124 -6.99 -11.71 -3.38
C PRO A 124 -6.63 -12.01 -1.91
N LEU A 125 -6.35 -10.97 -1.10
CA LEU A 125 -5.92 -11.10 0.30
C LEU A 125 -6.92 -11.84 1.20
N ASN A 126 -8.23 -11.76 0.92
CA ASN A 126 -9.25 -12.47 1.69
C ASN A 126 -9.43 -13.94 1.28
N SER A 127 -8.65 -14.41 0.29
CA SER A 127 -8.62 -15.82 -0.09
C SER A 127 -7.72 -16.59 0.89
N PRO A 128 -8.18 -17.70 1.49
CA PRO A 128 -7.37 -18.50 2.41
C PRO A 128 -6.10 -19.09 1.75
N ASN A 129 -6.10 -19.20 0.41
CA ASN A 129 -4.99 -19.74 -0.37
C ASN A 129 -4.07 -18.66 -0.96
N THR A 130 -4.26 -17.40 -0.57
CA THR A 130 -3.50 -16.28 -1.15
C THR A 130 -1.99 -16.41 -0.91
N ASN A 131 -1.18 -16.03 -1.89
CA ASN A 131 0.27 -15.84 -1.72
C ASN A 131 0.62 -14.45 -1.21
N GLN A 132 -0.35 -13.54 -1.21
CA GLN A 132 -0.15 -12.16 -0.81
C GLN A 132 -0.06 -12.08 0.71
N ARG A 133 0.77 -11.17 1.21
CA ARG A 133 0.99 -10.99 2.65
C ARG A 133 0.92 -9.52 3.02
N LEU A 134 0.11 -9.19 4.02
CA LEU A 134 0.12 -7.89 4.66
C LEU A 134 0.91 -8.00 5.96
N TYR A 135 1.89 -7.12 6.11
CA TYR A 135 2.72 -7.01 7.29
C TYR A 135 2.46 -5.71 8.03
N GLN A 136 2.43 -5.77 9.35
CA GLN A 136 2.60 -4.63 10.22
C GLN A 136 4.09 -4.42 10.49
N VAL A 137 4.55 -3.18 10.36
CA VAL A 137 5.92 -2.79 10.71
C VAL A 137 5.97 -2.55 12.22
N VAL A 138 6.73 -3.38 12.94
CA VAL A 138 6.91 -3.28 14.39
C VAL A 138 8.34 -2.84 14.69
N LYS A 139 8.47 -1.66 15.30
CA LYS A 139 9.74 -1.06 15.68
C LYS A 139 10.02 -1.33 17.16
N LYS A 140 11.20 -1.85 17.46
CA LYS A 140 11.77 -1.98 18.80
C LYS A 140 13.04 -1.14 18.86
N GLU A 141 13.58 -0.88 20.06
CA GLU A 141 14.68 0.09 20.27
C GLU A 141 15.84 -0.01 19.27
N ASN A 142 16.21 -1.22 18.82
CA ASN A 142 17.30 -1.43 17.86
C ASN A 142 16.93 -2.36 16.69
N ASP A 143 15.64 -2.59 16.43
CA ASP A 143 15.22 -3.56 15.43
C ASP A 143 13.86 -3.21 14.79
N ILE A 144 13.69 -3.57 13.52
CA ILE A 144 12.45 -3.38 12.78
C ILE A 144 12.03 -4.72 12.19
N ASN A 145 10.88 -5.20 12.63
CA ASN A 145 10.32 -6.49 12.20
C ASN A 145 9.04 -6.29 11.39
N LEU A 146 8.81 -7.22 10.46
CA LEU A 146 7.55 -7.35 9.74
C LEU A 146 6.72 -8.47 10.38
N PHE A 147 5.60 -8.12 11.02
CA PHE A 147 4.68 -9.08 11.60
C PHE A 147 3.54 -9.37 10.61
N ASP A 148 3.38 -10.63 10.21
CA ASP A 148 2.34 -11.04 9.26
C ASP A 148 0.95 -10.94 9.90
N ILE A 149 0.12 -10.06 9.36
CA ILE A 149 -1.25 -9.78 9.80
C ILE A 149 -2.29 -10.16 8.75
N THR A 150 -1.92 -10.99 7.77
CA THR A 150 -2.80 -11.40 6.67
C THR A 150 -4.07 -12.11 7.17
N PHE A 151 -4.01 -12.75 8.34
CA PHE A 151 -5.15 -13.45 8.95
C PHE A 151 -6.37 -12.54 9.22
N HIS A 152 -6.17 -11.22 9.34
CA HIS A 152 -7.28 -10.26 9.47
C HIS A 152 -8.21 -10.24 8.24
N PHE A 153 -7.75 -10.73 7.09
CA PHE A 153 -8.51 -10.75 5.83
C PHE A 153 -9.18 -12.09 5.57
N THR A 154 -8.59 -13.18 6.03
CA THR A 154 -9.07 -14.55 5.77
C THR A 154 -10.07 -15.03 6.82
N ASN A 155 -9.97 -14.54 8.07
CA ASN A 155 -10.82 -15.02 9.17
C ASN A 155 -12.22 -14.41 9.20
N ASN A 156 -12.49 -13.37 8.42
CA ASN A 156 -13.81 -12.72 8.34
C ASN A 156 -14.86 -13.52 7.55
N GLN A 157 -14.52 -14.70 7.00
CA GLN A 157 -15.49 -15.54 6.30
C GLN A 157 -16.37 -16.43 7.21
N TYR A 158 -16.13 -16.45 8.53
CA TYR A 158 -16.87 -17.30 9.47
C TYR A 158 -17.94 -16.57 10.31
N ASN A 159 -18.21 -15.29 10.05
CA ASN A 159 -19.17 -14.49 10.82
C ASN A 159 -20.38 -13.97 10.00
N ASN A 160 -20.76 -14.67 8.93
CA ASN A 160 -22.04 -14.44 8.23
C ASN A 160 -22.93 -15.67 8.31
#